data_AF-A0A520R0L8-F1
#
_entry.id   AF-A0A520R0L8-F1
#
_cell.length_a   1.000
_cell.length_b   1.000
_cell.length_c   1.000
_cell.angle_alpha   90.00
_cell.angle_beta   90.00
_cell.angle_gamma   90.00
#
_symmetry.space_group_name_H-M   'P 1'
#
loop_
_entity.id
_entity.type
_entity.pdbx_description
1 polymer ?
#
loop_
_entity_poly.entity_id
_entity_poly.type
_entity_poly.pdbx_seq_one_letter_code
_entity_poly.pdbx_strand_id
1 'polypeptide(L)'
;MRVPPQSVPHSEAVAGCKKYALQTASVPGTVRVAIAVSKYNEAITGRLVNGAVETLNAAGVSSDRIEIAEVPGAFELPLAAHALAGSGRFAAVLCLGAVIRGETTHDQHINTAVANGVESVGRQCGIPVLFGLLTCETRGQAEARAGGDVGNKGDECAKAAIAMMNLLEDLPKN
;
A
#
# COMPACT_ATOMS: atom_id res chain seq x y z
N MET A 1 21.84 -11.97 3.15
CA MET A 1 21.96 -11.92 4.62
C MET A 1 20.74 -11.16 5.15
N ARG A 2 19.73 -11.85 5.71
CA ARG A 2 18.59 -11.19 6.36
C ARG A 2 19.14 -10.52 7.63
N VAL A 3 19.07 -9.20 7.73
CA VAL A 3 19.04 -8.57 9.05
C VAL A 3 17.59 -8.72 9.51
N PRO A 4 17.28 -9.63 10.45
CA PRO A 4 15.94 -9.65 11.01
C PRO A 4 15.67 -8.26 11.62
N PRO A 5 14.43 -7.73 11.52
CA PRO A 5 14.09 -6.55 12.29
C PRO A 5 14.26 -6.93 13.77
N GLN A 6 15.35 -6.48 14.38
CA GLN A 6 15.48 -6.55 15.83
C GLN A 6 14.47 -5.54 16.35
N SER A 7 13.39 -6.02 16.96
CA SER A 7 12.54 -5.17 17.79
C SER A 7 13.41 -4.74 18.97
N VAL A 8 14.06 -3.59 18.85
CA VAL A 8 14.68 -2.94 19.99
C VAL A 8 13.51 -2.65 20.94
N PRO A 9 13.47 -3.24 22.15
CA PRO A 9 12.44 -2.89 23.11
C PRO A 9 12.51 -1.37 23.33
N HIS A 10 11.37 -0.70 23.23
CA HIS A 10 11.34 0.74 23.47
C HIS A 10 11.94 1.02 24.86
N SER A 11 12.76 2.06 24.96
CA SER A 11 13.44 2.43 26.21
C SER A 11 12.45 2.70 27.36
N GLU A 12 12.92 2.67 28.61
CA GLU A 12 12.11 3.05 29.79
C GLU A 12 11.41 4.41 29.65
N ALA A 13 11.94 5.29 28.79
CA ALA A 13 11.35 6.59 28.49
C ALA A 13 9.93 6.53 27.93
N VAL A 14 9.49 5.42 27.31
CA VAL A 14 8.11 5.30 26.79
C VAL A 14 7.13 4.66 27.77
N ALA A 15 7.57 4.22 28.95
CA ALA A 15 6.75 3.43 29.88
C ALA A 15 5.51 4.17 30.40
N GLY A 16 5.46 5.51 30.32
CA GLY A 16 4.31 6.34 30.67
C GLY A 16 3.52 6.89 29.47
N CYS A 17 3.93 6.62 28.23
CA CYS A 17 3.26 7.14 27.05
C CYS A 17 2.01 6.32 26.70
N LYS A 18 0.90 6.99 26.35
CA LYS A 18 -0.23 6.31 25.72
C LYS A 18 0.22 5.74 24.37
N LYS A 19 0.07 4.44 24.18
CA LYS A 19 0.42 3.73 22.95
C LYS A 19 -0.85 3.22 22.27
N TYR A 20 -0.97 3.47 20.98
CA TYR A 20 -1.95 2.82 20.12
C TYR A 20 -1.30 1.58 19.50
N ALA A 21 -1.91 0.41 19.69
CA ALA A 21 -1.36 -0.84 19.19
C ALA A 21 -1.65 -0.97 17.68
N LEU A 22 -0.63 -1.28 16.88
CA LEU A 22 -0.85 -1.60 15.47
C LEU A 22 -1.44 -3.01 15.36
N GLN A 23 -2.65 -3.11 14.82
CA GLN A 23 -3.30 -4.39 14.54
C GLN A 23 -3.38 -4.63 13.04
N THR A 24 -2.89 -5.79 12.59
CA THR A 24 -2.85 -6.18 11.17
C THR A 24 -3.68 -7.42 10.86
N ALA A 25 -4.26 -8.06 11.89
CA ALA A 25 -4.91 -9.36 11.77
C ALA A 25 -6.35 -9.31 11.26
N SER A 26 -7.04 -8.20 11.49
CA SER A 26 -8.43 -8.02 11.08
C SER A 26 -8.72 -6.56 10.78
N VAL A 27 -9.76 -6.34 9.98
CA VAL A 27 -10.32 -5.01 9.72
C VAL A 27 -11.55 -4.74 10.59
N PRO A 28 -11.91 -3.47 10.84
CA PRO A 28 -13.13 -3.11 11.56
C PRO A 28 -14.35 -3.31 10.67
N GLY A 29 -15.44 -3.84 11.24
CA GLY A 29 -16.77 -3.87 10.62
C GLY A 29 -16.81 -4.31 9.14
N THR A 30 -17.67 -3.64 8.36
CA THR A 30 -17.90 -3.92 6.94
C THR A 30 -17.16 -2.95 6.02
N VAL A 31 -15.84 -2.84 6.17
CA VAL A 31 -15.02 -1.98 5.30
C VAL A 31 -14.95 -2.50 3.86
N ARG A 32 -14.78 -1.56 2.93
CA ARG A 32 -14.41 -1.78 1.52
C ARG A 32 -13.02 -1.21 1.27
N VAL A 33 -12.24 -1.87 0.42
CA VAL A 33 -10.89 -1.46 0.07
C VAL A 33 -10.78 -1.36 -1.45
N ALA A 34 -10.14 -0.31 -1.94
CA ALA A 34 -9.83 -0.19 -3.36
C ALA A 34 -8.35 -0.48 -3.64
N ILE A 35 -8.06 -1.03 -4.80
CA ILE A 35 -6.72 -1.23 -5.33
C ILE A 35 -6.66 -0.51 -6.68
N ALA A 36 -5.86 0.55 -6.78
CA ALA A 36 -5.47 1.14 -8.05
C ALA A 36 -4.18 0.46 -8.52
N VAL A 37 -4.16 -0.14 -9.71
CA VAL A 37 -3.00 -0.88 -10.21
C VAL A 37 -2.59 -0.47 -11.61
N SER A 38 -1.29 -0.22 -11.80
CA SER A 38 -0.69 0.01 -13.11
C SER A 38 -0.64 -1.27 -13.95
N LYS A 39 -1.12 -1.22 -15.19
CA LYS A 39 -0.96 -2.28 -16.19
C LYS A 39 0.47 -2.41 -16.71
N TYR A 40 1.26 -1.33 -16.66
CA TYR A 40 2.68 -1.41 -16.99
C TYR A 40 3.40 -2.38 -16.02
N ASN A 41 4.21 -3.30 -16.57
CA ASN A 41 4.83 -4.42 -15.84
C ASN A 41 3.84 -5.46 -15.25
N GLU A 42 2.76 -5.80 -15.96
CA GLU A 42 1.67 -6.69 -15.51
C GLU A 42 2.11 -8.00 -14.85
N ALA A 43 3.13 -8.69 -15.36
CA ALA A 43 3.63 -9.93 -14.77
C ALA A 43 4.17 -9.76 -13.33
N ILE A 44 4.57 -8.54 -12.96
CA ILE A 44 5.00 -8.14 -11.62
C ILE A 44 3.81 -7.57 -10.85
N THR A 45 3.09 -6.61 -11.42
CA THR A 45 1.99 -5.91 -10.72
C THR A 45 0.82 -6.83 -10.41
N GLY A 46 0.52 -7.82 -11.25
CA GLY A 46 -0.46 -8.87 -10.97
C GLY A 46 -0.09 -9.72 -9.75
N ARG A 47 1.20 -9.99 -9.53
CA ARG A 47 1.66 -10.70 -8.30
C ARG A 47 1.52 -9.83 -7.06
N LEU A 48 1.70 -8.50 -7.19
CA LEU A 48 1.43 -7.57 -6.09
C LEU A 48 -0.06 -7.55 -5.76
N VAL A 49 -0.94 -7.47 -6.77
CA VAL A 49 -2.40 -7.52 -6.57
C VAL A 49 -2.80 -8.81 -5.87
N ASN A 50 -2.31 -9.97 -6.34
CA ASN A 50 -2.62 -11.26 -5.71
C ASN A 50 -2.21 -11.28 -4.23
N GLY A 51 -0.99 -10.86 -3.92
CA GLY A 51 -0.51 -10.79 -2.53
C GLY A 51 -1.33 -9.83 -1.67
N ALA A 52 -1.74 -8.68 -2.21
CA ALA A 52 -2.60 -7.74 -1.49
C ALA A 52 -3.99 -8.32 -1.22
N VAL A 53 -4.62 -8.95 -2.23
CA VAL A 53 -5.96 -9.55 -2.11
C VAL A 53 -5.96 -10.73 -1.14
N GLU A 54 -4.97 -11.62 -1.20
CA GLU A 54 -4.81 -12.74 -0.25
C GLU A 54 -4.74 -12.23 1.19
N THR A 55 -3.96 -11.19 1.43
CA THR A 55 -3.79 -10.58 2.75
C THR A 55 -5.07 -9.89 3.24
N LEU A 56 -5.76 -9.15 2.38
CA LEU A 56 -7.04 -8.52 2.72
C LEU A 56 -8.12 -9.56 3.05
N ASN A 57 -8.19 -10.63 2.25
CA ASN A 57 -9.10 -11.75 2.50
C ASN A 57 -8.79 -12.45 3.83
N ALA A 58 -7.51 -12.72 4.11
CA ALA A 58 -7.08 -13.32 5.37
C ALA A 58 -7.45 -12.46 6.59
N ALA A 59 -7.53 -11.13 6.42
CA ALA A 59 -7.96 -10.18 7.44
C ALA A 59 -9.49 -9.96 7.50
N GLY A 60 -10.27 -10.69 6.70
CA GLY A 60 -11.74 -10.66 6.74
C GLY A 60 -12.41 -9.66 5.80
N VAL A 61 -11.69 -9.02 4.87
CA VAL A 61 -12.30 -8.26 3.76
C VAL A 61 -12.71 -9.26 2.68
N SER A 62 -14.00 -9.42 2.42
CA SER A 62 -14.46 -10.35 1.38
C SER A 62 -14.22 -9.79 -0.02
N SER A 63 -14.02 -10.66 -1.02
CA SER A 63 -13.68 -10.26 -2.39
C SER A 63 -14.67 -9.28 -3.03
N ASP A 64 -15.97 -9.35 -2.69
CA ASP A 64 -17.00 -8.41 -3.17
C ASP A 64 -16.88 -6.99 -2.58
N ARG A 65 -16.03 -6.83 -1.55
CA ARG A 65 -15.67 -5.56 -0.92
C ARG A 65 -14.26 -5.07 -1.30
N ILE A 66 -13.59 -5.78 -2.22
CA ILE A 66 -12.32 -5.36 -2.81
C ILE A 66 -12.58 -4.96 -4.26
N GLU A 67 -12.31 -3.70 -4.60
CA GLU A 67 -12.47 -3.21 -5.97
C GLU A 67 -11.11 -2.88 -6.58
N ILE A 68 -10.84 -3.42 -7.76
CA ILE A 68 -9.57 -3.25 -8.47
C ILE A 68 -9.82 -2.33 -9.67
N ALA A 69 -9.13 -1.19 -9.71
CA ALA A 69 -9.14 -0.25 -10.81
C ALA A 69 -7.79 -0.29 -11.53
N GLU A 70 -7.80 -0.68 -12.79
CA GLU A 70 -6.60 -0.74 -13.61
C GLU A 70 -6.35 0.61 -14.29
N VAL A 71 -5.10 1.07 -14.25
CA VAL A 71 -4.64 2.30 -14.91
C VAL A 71 -3.55 2.00 -15.93
N PRO A 72 -3.36 2.84 -16.98
CA PRO A 72 -2.37 2.58 -18.02
C PRO A 72 -0.94 2.44 -17.49
N GLY A 73 -0.49 3.38 -16.66
CA GLY A 73 0.82 3.38 -16.05
C GLY A 73 0.81 3.89 -14.60
N ALA A 74 1.99 3.85 -13.97
CA ALA A 74 2.13 4.30 -12.58
C ALA A 74 1.79 5.79 -12.39
N PHE A 75 2.00 6.60 -13.43
CA PHE A 75 1.78 8.05 -13.38
C PHE A 75 0.30 8.41 -13.17
N GLU A 76 -0.64 7.55 -13.58
CA GLU A 76 -2.08 7.74 -13.40
C GLU A 76 -2.59 7.26 -12.03
N LEU A 77 -1.76 6.56 -11.23
CA LEU A 77 -2.16 6.04 -9.91
C LEU A 77 -2.72 7.13 -8.97
N PRO A 78 -2.09 8.31 -8.82
CA PRO A 78 -2.63 9.34 -7.94
C PRO A 78 -4.02 9.83 -8.35
N LEU A 79 -4.29 9.95 -9.66
CA LEU A 79 -5.58 10.39 -10.16
C LEU A 79 -6.68 9.36 -9.86
N ALA A 80 -6.40 8.08 -10.15
CA ALA A 80 -7.33 7.00 -9.82
C ALA A 80 -7.56 6.89 -8.31
N ALA A 81 -6.49 7.02 -7.51
CA ALA A 81 -6.57 7.00 -6.06
C ALA A 81 -7.43 8.16 -5.52
N HIS A 82 -7.30 9.36 -6.08
CA HIS A 82 -8.12 10.51 -5.72
C HIS A 82 -9.60 10.25 -5.98
N ALA A 83 -9.94 9.74 -7.16
CA ALA A 83 -11.32 9.42 -7.52
C ALA A 83 -11.92 8.33 -6.60
N LEU A 84 -11.14 7.28 -6.30
CA LEU A 84 -11.55 6.20 -5.42
C LEU A 84 -11.73 6.71 -3.98
N ALA A 85 -10.73 7.37 -3.40
CA ALA A 85 -10.78 7.89 -2.04
C ALA A 85 -11.87 8.95 -1.87
N GLY A 86 -11.99 9.88 -2.83
CA GLY A 86 -13.00 10.95 -2.82
C GLY A 86 -14.44 10.45 -2.98
N SER A 87 -14.66 9.20 -3.42
CA SER A 87 -16.01 8.63 -3.51
C SER A 87 -16.66 8.37 -2.15
N GLY A 88 -15.88 8.36 -1.06
CA GLY A 88 -16.36 8.03 0.29
C GLY A 88 -16.77 6.56 0.50
N ARG A 89 -16.58 5.70 -0.50
CA ARG A 89 -16.99 4.28 -0.46
C ARG A 89 -15.96 3.34 0.16
N PHE A 90 -14.70 3.78 0.25
CA PHE A 90 -13.57 2.93 0.62
C PHE A 90 -12.93 3.44 1.90
N ALA A 91 -12.53 2.52 2.76
CA ALA A 91 -11.80 2.82 3.99
C ALA A 91 -10.29 2.97 3.75
N ALA A 92 -9.77 2.41 2.65
CA ALA A 92 -8.39 2.59 2.21
C ALA A 92 -8.24 2.37 0.69
N VAL A 93 -7.17 2.93 0.11
CA VAL A 93 -6.79 2.72 -1.29
C VAL A 93 -5.33 2.27 -1.38
N LEU A 94 -5.06 1.14 -2.03
CA LEU A 94 -3.71 0.67 -2.30
C LEU A 94 -3.30 1.05 -3.72
N CYS A 95 -2.22 1.82 -3.88
CA CYS A 95 -1.67 2.16 -5.19
C CYS A 95 -0.53 1.21 -5.53
N LEU A 96 -0.79 0.22 -6.38
CA LEU A 96 0.15 -0.83 -6.74
C LEU A 96 0.75 -0.61 -8.14
N GLY A 97 2.06 -0.81 -8.27
CA GLY A 97 2.71 -0.71 -9.56
C GLY A 97 4.17 -1.14 -9.52
N ALA A 98 4.83 -1.08 -10.67
CA ALA A 98 6.27 -1.25 -10.75
C ALA A 98 6.88 -0.34 -11.81
N VAL A 99 7.84 0.48 -11.38
CA VAL A 99 8.70 1.30 -12.23
C VAL A 99 10.12 0.74 -12.11
N ILE A 100 10.66 0.32 -13.24
CA ILE A 100 12.00 -0.23 -13.36
C ILE A 100 12.83 0.79 -14.16
N ARG A 101 14.01 1.13 -13.64
CA ARG A 101 14.92 2.09 -14.26
C ARG A 101 15.19 1.75 -15.73
N GLY A 102 15.08 2.76 -16.57
CA GLY A 102 15.45 2.71 -17.98
C GLY A 102 16.74 3.46 -18.26
N GLU A 103 16.93 3.85 -19.52
CA GLU A 103 18.14 4.55 -19.98
C GLU A 103 18.15 6.05 -19.61
N THR A 104 16.98 6.62 -19.33
CA THR A 104 16.80 8.04 -19.02
C THR A 104 16.30 8.22 -17.59
N THR A 105 16.26 9.47 -17.10
CA THR A 105 15.72 9.83 -15.77
C THR A 105 14.19 9.78 -15.68
N HIS A 106 13.51 9.24 -16.70
CA HIS A 106 12.04 9.19 -16.76
C HIS A 106 11.42 8.46 -15.57
N ASP A 107 12.06 7.38 -15.12
CA ASP A 107 11.67 6.63 -13.92
C ASP A 107 11.67 7.51 -12.67
N GLN A 108 12.69 8.35 -12.51
CA GLN A 108 12.82 9.25 -11.34
C GLN A 108 11.68 10.26 -11.31
N HIS A 109 11.35 10.87 -12.46
CA HIS A 109 10.24 11.81 -12.56
C HIS A 109 8.90 11.15 -12.25
N ILE A 110 8.66 9.93 -12.74
CA ILE A 110 7.46 9.16 -12.40
C ILE A 110 7.43 8.85 -10.90
N ASN A 111 8.50 8.27 -10.36
CA ASN A 111 8.56 7.83 -8.96
C ASN A 111 8.29 8.99 -8.00
N THR A 112 8.90 10.15 -8.21
CA THR A 112 8.69 11.33 -7.38
C THR A 112 7.27 11.88 -7.52
N ALA A 113 6.75 12.01 -8.75
CA ALA A 113 5.40 12.54 -8.97
C ALA A 113 4.33 11.64 -8.34
N VAL A 114 4.47 10.32 -8.48
CA VAL A 114 3.51 9.35 -7.94
C VAL A 114 3.60 9.29 -6.42
N ALA A 115 4.80 9.26 -5.82
CA ALA A 115 4.95 9.26 -4.37
C ALA A 115 4.29 10.49 -3.73
N ASN A 116 4.54 11.68 -4.28
CA ASN A 116 3.94 12.93 -3.80
C ASN A 116 2.43 12.96 -4.02
N GLY A 117 1.96 12.48 -5.18
CA GLY A 117 0.54 12.43 -5.50
C GLY A 117 -0.24 11.50 -4.55
N VAL A 118 0.27 10.29 -4.32
CA VAL A 118 -0.33 9.30 -3.40
C VAL A 118 -0.41 9.83 -1.97
N GLU A 119 0.68 10.44 -1.46
CA GLU A 119 0.67 11.11 -0.14
C GLU A 119 -0.43 12.18 -0.07
N SER A 120 -0.45 13.07 -1.07
CA SER A 120 -1.35 14.21 -1.07
C SER A 120 -2.81 13.77 -1.09
N VAL A 121 -3.15 12.72 -1.83
CA VAL A 121 -4.51 12.16 -1.85
C VAL A 121 -4.90 11.66 -0.48
N GLY A 122 -4.08 10.85 0.20
CA GLY A 122 -4.41 10.33 1.52
C GLY A 122 -4.66 11.44 2.53
N ARG A 123 -3.82 12.47 2.53
CA ARG A 123 -3.96 13.63 3.40
C ARG A 123 -5.19 14.49 3.09
N GLN A 124 -5.55 14.65 1.81
CA GLN A 124 -6.74 15.41 1.41
C GLN A 124 -8.05 14.67 1.70
N CYS A 125 -8.09 13.36 1.44
CA CYS A 125 -9.30 12.55 1.61
C CYS A 125 -9.50 12.03 3.03
N GLY A 126 -8.48 12.11 3.90
CA GLY A 126 -8.59 11.68 5.29
C GLY A 126 -8.66 10.17 5.49
N ILE A 127 -8.29 9.38 4.47
CA ILE A 127 -8.21 7.92 4.55
C ILE A 127 -6.80 7.45 4.15
N PRO A 128 -6.36 6.25 4.59
CA PRO A 128 -5.08 5.69 4.16
C PRO A 128 -5.06 5.48 2.65
N VAL A 129 -4.11 6.13 1.97
CA VAL A 129 -3.78 5.86 0.57
C VAL A 129 -2.31 5.45 0.50
N LEU A 130 -2.08 4.19 0.14
CA LEU A 130 -0.83 3.49 0.39
C LEU A 130 0.03 3.41 -0.87
N PHE A 131 1.33 3.61 -0.70
CA PHE A 131 2.33 3.59 -1.77
C PHE A 131 2.93 2.19 -1.94
N GLY A 132 2.25 1.33 -2.71
CA GLY A 132 2.74 0.00 -3.11
C GLY A 132 3.39 -0.01 -4.49
N LEU A 133 4.09 1.07 -4.86
CA LEU A 133 4.83 1.18 -6.11
C LEU A 133 6.27 0.68 -5.93
N LEU A 134 6.65 -0.36 -6.67
CA LEU A 134 8.04 -0.79 -6.72
C LEU A 134 8.86 0.21 -7.53
N THR A 135 9.92 0.73 -6.93
CA THR A 135 10.91 1.60 -7.58
C THR A 135 12.25 0.86 -7.63
N CYS A 136 12.55 0.20 -8.75
CA CYS A 136 13.64 -0.77 -8.85
C CYS A 136 14.66 -0.38 -9.92
N GLU A 137 15.93 -0.69 -9.69
CA GLU A 137 17.00 -0.50 -10.69
C GLU A 137 16.96 -1.60 -11.76
N THR A 138 16.51 -2.80 -11.40
CA THR A 138 16.49 -3.95 -12.32
C THR A 138 15.18 -4.73 -12.22
N ARG A 139 14.88 -5.48 -13.29
CA ARG A 139 13.73 -6.39 -13.30
C ARG A 139 13.82 -7.47 -12.21
N GLY A 140 15.00 -8.05 -11.99
CA GLY A 140 15.19 -9.05 -10.93
C GLY A 140 14.90 -8.50 -9.53
N GLN A 141 15.19 -7.23 -9.27
CA GLN A 141 14.81 -6.59 -8.00
C GLN A 141 13.30 -6.46 -7.83
N ALA A 142 12.57 -6.21 -8.92
CA ALA A 142 11.11 -6.11 -8.92
C ALA A 142 10.47 -7.49 -8.71
N GLU A 143 10.97 -8.52 -9.41
CA GLU A 143 10.51 -9.91 -9.25
C GLU A 143 10.75 -10.43 -7.83
N ALA A 144 11.92 -10.17 -7.24
CA ALA A 144 12.22 -10.54 -5.87
C ALA A 144 11.24 -9.95 -4.84
N ARG A 145 10.67 -8.77 -5.14
CA ARG A 145 9.72 -8.02 -4.30
C ARG A 145 8.25 -8.30 -4.60
N ALA A 146 7.97 -9.12 -5.61
CA ALA A 146 6.62 -9.47 -6.06
C ALA A 146 6.33 -10.96 -5.81
N GLY A 147 6.64 -11.43 -4.59
CA GLY A 147 6.47 -12.83 -4.18
C GLY A 147 7.74 -13.68 -4.38
N GLY A 148 8.90 -13.06 -4.58
CA GLY A 148 10.19 -13.74 -4.63
C GLY A 148 10.91 -13.74 -3.27
N ASP A 149 12.24 -13.82 -3.31
CA ASP A 149 13.08 -14.06 -2.13
C ASP A 149 13.00 -13.00 -1.02
N VAL A 150 12.53 -11.79 -1.33
CA VAL A 150 12.40 -10.69 -0.37
C VAL A 150 10.95 -10.37 0.00
N GLY A 151 10.02 -11.25 -0.37
CA GLY A 151 8.60 -11.14 -0.03
C GLY A 151 7.76 -10.50 -1.14
N ASN A 152 6.58 -10.04 -0.76
CA ASN A 152 5.60 -9.43 -1.67
C ASN A 152 5.18 -8.05 -1.15
N LYS A 153 5.51 -6.98 -1.89
CA LYS A 153 5.13 -5.62 -1.47
C LYS A 153 3.63 -5.33 -1.57
N GLY A 154 2.88 -6.11 -2.33
CA GLY A 154 1.41 -6.05 -2.30
C GLY A 154 0.86 -6.52 -0.95
N ASP A 155 1.36 -7.64 -0.43
CA ASP A 155 1.02 -8.13 0.91
C ASP A 155 1.39 -7.12 2.00
N GLU A 156 2.62 -6.60 1.96
CA GLU A 156 3.06 -5.60 2.95
C GLU A 156 2.22 -4.31 2.87
N CYS A 157 1.85 -3.88 1.65
CA CYS A 157 0.98 -2.73 1.44
C CYS A 157 -0.42 -2.96 2.03
N ALA A 158 -0.99 -4.16 1.84
CA ALA A 158 -2.27 -4.54 2.44
C ALA A 158 -2.21 -4.61 3.97
N LYS A 159 -1.15 -5.19 4.55
CA LYS A 159 -0.94 -5.18 6.01
C LYS A 159 -0.87 -3.75 6.55
N ALA A 160 -0.15 -2.86 5.86
CA ALA A 160 -0.08 -1.45 6.23
C ALA A 160 -1.45 -0.76 6.14
N ALA A 161 -2.25 -1.06 5.11
CA ALA A 161 -3.60 -0.53 4.99
C ALA A 161 -4.49 -0.97 6.15
N ILE A 162 -4.47 -2.24 6.52
CA ILE A 162 -5.22 -2.78 7.67
C ILE A 162 -4.80 -2.07 8.96
N ALA A 163 -3.49 -1.96 9.20
CA ALA A 163 -2.96 -1.28 10.38
C ALA A 163 -3.39 0.19 10.46
N MET A 164 -3.36 0.91 9.33
CA MET A 164 -3.74 2.32 9.29
C MET A 164 -5.24 2.53 9.45
N MET A 165 -6.08 1.66 8.87
CA MET A 165 -7.53 1.73 9.10
C MET A 165 -7.85 1.57 10.59
N ASN A 166 -7.28 0.54 11.23
CA ASN A 166 -7.45 0.30 12.67
C ASN A 166 -6.93 1.48 13.51
N LEU A 167 -5.73 1.98 13.20
CA LEU A 167 -5.12 3.08 13.95
C LEU A 167 -5.96 4.37 13.85
N LEU A 168 -6.48 4.72 12.68
CA LEU A 168 -7.28 5.93 12.50
C LEU A 168 -8.63 5.84 13.22
N GLU A 169 -9.17 4.64 13.45
CA GLU A 169 -10.36 4.47 14.28
C GLU A 169 -10.08 4.69 15.77
N ASP A 170 -8.92 4.23 16.24
CA ASP A 170 -8.50 4.35 17.64
C ASP A 170 -8.01 5.76 18.02
N LEU A 171 -7.49 6.51 17.02
CA LEU A 171 -7.02 7.87 17.24
C LEU A 171 -8.18 8.83 17.56
N PRO A 172 -7.94 9.88 18.37
CA PRO A 172 -8.96 10.89 18.67
C PRO A 172 -9.47 11.53 17.37
N LYS A 173 -10.79 11.61 17.24
CA LYS A 173 -11.44 12.31 16.13
C LYS A 173 -11.56 13.80 16.48
N ASN A 174 -11.29 14.66 15.51
CA ASN A 174 -11.45 16.12 15.64
C ASN A 174 -12.91 16.53 15.72
#